data_AF-A0A5B6UKK8-F1
#
_entry.id   AF-A0A5B6UKK8-F1
#
_cell.length_a   1.000
_cell.length_b   1.000
_cell.length_c   1.000
_cell.angle_alpha   90.00
_cell.angle_beta   90.00
_cell.angle_gamma   90.00
#
_symmetry.space_group_name_H-M   'P 1'
#
loop_
_entity.id
_entity.type
_entity.pdbx_description
1 polymer ?
#
loop_
_entity_poly.entity_id
_entity_poly.type
_entity_poly.pdbx_seq_one_letter_code
_entity_poly.pdbx_strand_id
1 'polypeptide(L)'
;MALKIFFLILLFSFRFRLSLSGNGQTNSMESVPDLQKSMYMVVDGYPCVRLVNLSGEIGCSNPGRDKVVAPIIKYKNKKELGQPSAILLSMGDVQGFFSRYVLPISMFLRSPWECLPELGKFCSNTQLVLRKHLNVKDHIQRISNDSSFASNVAGVLVESRVEIQHKLKGFSPARKFPQAEFAPYHDNTYEWNPIGSGIMWKSYNFPVFLLSESSTSTLQEIAMKNEKTEKAYTTNVAEFDVVMQTTKVGTHDSESCLKEETCLPLGGYRWLDQRGESYAALDFYASI
;
A
#
# COMPACT_ATOMS: atom_id res chain seq x y z
N MET A 1 -24.08 -63.71 33.89
CA MET A 1 -23.00 -62.86 34.44
C MET A 1 -22.07 -62.28 33.37
N ALA A 2 -21.85 -62.94 32.23
CA ALA A 2 -21.01 -62.44 31.13
C ALA A 2 -21.50 -61.14 30.45
N LEU A 3 -22.82 -60.92 30.35
CA LEU A 3 -23.39 -59.75 29.66
C LEU A 3 -23.15 -58.42 30.39
N LYS A 4 -23.04 -58.44 31.73
CA LYS A 4 -22.74 -57.24 32.54
C LYS A 4 -21.28 -56.82 32.42
N ILE A 5 -20.36 -57.78 32.24
CA ILE A 5 -18.93 -57.51 32.09
C ILE A 5 -18.65 -56.88 30.72
N PHE A 6 -19.33 -57.33 29.67
CA PHE A 6 -19.19 -56.76 28.33
C PHE A 6 -19.64 -55.29 28.26
N PHE A 7 -20.71 -54.94 28.97
CA PHE A 7 -21.19 -53.56 29.08
C PHE A 7 -20.22 -52.64 29.83
N LEU A 8 -19.58 -53.15 30.88
CA LEU A 8 -18.56 -52.40 31.65
C LEU A 8 -17.30 -52.12 30.82
N ILE A 9 -16.85 -53.07 29.99
CA ILE A 9 -15.69 -52.90 29.10
C ILE A 9 -16.00 -51.90 27.96
N LEU A 10 -17.22 -51.93 27.42
CA LEU A 10 -17.69 -50.95 26.41
C LEU A 10 -17.77 -49.53 26.97
N LEU A 11 -18.24 -49.36 28.21
CA LEU A 11 -18.26 -48.05 28.88
C LEU A 11 -16.85 -47.53 29.20
N PHE A 12 -15.92 -48.42 29.58
CA PHE A 12 -14.52 -48.04 29.86
C PHE A 12 -13.77 -47.62 28.60
N SER A 13 -13.99 -48.30 27.47
CA SER A 13 -13.39 -47.96 26.18
C SER A 13 -13.96 -46.68 25.57
N PHE A 14 -15.23 -46.35 25.84
CA PHE A 14 -15.82 -45.06 25.44
C PHE A 14 -15.28 -43.89 26.27
N ARG A 15 -15.02 -44.09 27.58
CA ARG A 15 -14.36 -43.10 28.44
C ARG A 15 -12.89 -42.90 28.06
N PHE A 16 -12.18 -43.96 27.67
CA PHE A 16 -10.77 -43.87 27.29
C PHE A 16 -10.55 -43.23 25.91
N ARG A 17 -11.50 -43.37 24.97
CA ARG A 17 -11.44 -42.65 23.69
C ARG A 17 -11.84 -41.17 23.79
N LEU A 18 -12.60 -40.78 24.80
CA LEU A 18 -12.95 -39.37 25.02
C LEU A 18 -11.82 -38.55 25.67
N SER A 19 -10.81 -39.21 26.26
CA SER A 19 -9.68 -38.55 26.94
C SER A 19 -8.42 -38.43 26.07
N LEU A 20 -8.46 -38.83 24.80
CA LEU A 20 -7.30 -38.86 23.90
C LEU A 20 -7.50 -38.07 22.58
N SER A 21 -8.43 -37.13 22.56
CA SER A 21 -8.55 -36.13 21.48
C SER A 21 -8.37 -34.74 22.07
N GLY A 22 -7.12 -34.40 22.35
CA GLY A 22 -6.74 -33.15 22.96
C GLY A 22 -5.24 -32.93 22.83
N ASN A 23 -4.68 -33.09 21.62
CA ASN A 23 -3.36 -32.53 21.32
C ASN A 23 -3.49 -31.02 21.07
N GLY A 24 -4.16 -30.32 21.99
CA GLY A 24 -3.99 -28.89 22.14
C GLY A 24 -2.78 -28.73 23.04
N GLN A 25 -1.64 -28.35 22.47
CA GLN A 25 -0.57 -27.75 23.26
C GLN A 25 -1.18 -26.54 23.96
N THR A 26 -1.65 -26.73 25.19
CA THR A 26 -1.94 -25.65 26.12
C THR A 26 -0.58 -25.12 26.52
N ASN A 27 -0.07 -24.17 25.76
CA ASN A 27 1.09 -23.40 26.17
C ASN A 27 0.72 -22.74 27.50
N SER A 28 1.26 -23.25 28.60
CA SER A 28 1.15 -22.61 29.91
C SER A 28 1.70 -21.20 29.77
N MET A 29 0.87 -20.19 29.98
CA MET A 29 1.31 -18.79 29.97
C MET A 29 1.97 -18.50 31.31
N GLU A 30 3.27 -18.81 31.42
CA GLU A 30 4.03 -18.63 32.65
C GLU A 30 4.48 -17.19 32.87
N SER A 31 4.49 -16.36 31.81
CA SER A 31 5.00 -15.00 31.88
C SER A 31 4.22 -13.99 31.03
N VAL A 32 4.38 -12.69 31.34
CA VAL A 32 3.79 -11.58 30.56
C VAL A 32 4.23 -11.60 29.08
N PRO A 33 5.50 -11.89 28.73
CA PRO A 33 5.91 -12.09 27.35
C PRO A 33 5.13 -13.20 26.62
N ASP A 34 4.82 -14.31 27.30
CA ASP A 34 4.05 -15.42 26.69
C ASP A 34 2.62 -15.00 26.37
N LEU A 35 2.01 -14.19 27.24
CA LEU A 35 0.71 -13.58 26.99
C LEU A 35 0.78 -12.64 25.78
N GLN A 36 1.79 -11.77 25.71
CA GLN A 36 1.97 -10.86 24.59
C GLN A 36 2.11 -11.61 23.26
N LYS A 37 2.89 -12.70 23.24
CA LYS A 37 3.07 -13.54 22.05
C LYS A 37 1.79 -14.28 21.63
N SER A 38 0.86 -14.50 22.56
CA SER A 38 -0.46 -15.07 22.24
C SER A 38 -1.46 -14.04 21.70
N MET A 39 -1.30 -12.77 22.10
CA MET A 39 -2.21 -11.68 21.71
C MET A 39 -1.79 -11.02 20.39
N TYR A 40 -0.48 -10.89 20.17
CA TYR A 40 0.08 -10.19 19.02
C TYR A 40 0.75 -11.15 18.05
N MET A 41 0.55 -10.88 16.77
CA MET A 41 1.23 -11.55 15.68
C MET A 41 2.11 -10.54 14.96
N VAL A 42 3.39 -10.85 14.83
CA VAL A 42 4.32 -10.04 14.03
C VAL A 42 4.07 -10.33 12.56
N VAL A 43 3.93 -9.26 11.78
CA VAL A 43 3.69 -9.33 10.33
C VAL A 43 4.96 -8.91 9.62
N ASP A 44 5.51 -9.79 8.79
CA ASP A 44 6.67 -9.49 7.96
C ASP A 44 6.26 -8.64 6.75
N GLY A 45 7.03 -7.56 6.50
CA GLY A 45 6.84 -6.70 5.35
C GLY A 45 7.94 -5.65 5.22
N TYR A 46 7.93 -4.96 4.08
CA TYR A 46 8.87 -3.90 3.73
C TYR A 46 8.17 -2.54 3.87
N PRO A 47 8.62 -1.67 4.79
CA PRO A 47 8.00 -0.37 5.00
C PRO A 47 8.35 0.61 3.88
N CYS A 48 7.41 1.48 3.56
CA CYS A 48 7.68 2.74 2.88
C CYS A 48 8.28 3.72 3.88
N VAL A 49 9.43 4.27 3.54
CA VAL A 49 10.19 5.20 4.40
C VAL A 49 10.04 6.64 3.93
N ARG A 50 10.23 7.60 4.83
CA ARG A 50 10.27 9.03 4.50
C ARG A 50 11.68 9.43 4.10
N LEU A 51 11.79 10.10 2.97
CA LEU A 51 12.99 10.78 2.51
C LEU A 51 12.74 12.29 2.48
N VAL A 52 13.80 13.08 2.61
CA VAL A 52 13.71 14.54 2.63
C VAL A 52 14.72 15.14 1.66
N ASN A 53 14.32 16.26 1.07
CA ASN A 53 15.15 17.09 0.20
C ASN A 53 15.02 18.56 0.64
N LEU A 54 15.65 19.47 -0.10
CA LEU A 54 15.60 20.91 0.19
C LEU A 54 14.19 21.51 0.02
N SER A 55 13.32 20.86 -0.76
CA SER A 55 11.96 21.33 -1.05
C SER A 55 10.90 20.73 -0.13
N GLY A 56 11.23 19.71 0.66
CA GLY A 56 10.30 19.03 1.56
C GLY A 56 10.51 17.52 1.63
N GLU A 57 9.41 16.82 1.90
CA GLU A 57 9.38 15.39 2.18
C GLU A 57 8.69 14.57 1.08
N ILE A 58 9.15 13.32 0.94
CA ILE A 58 8.54 12.30 0.07
C ILE A 58 8.48 10.96 0.82
N GLY A 59 7.63 10.04 0.36
CA GLY A 59 7.47 8.72 0.97
C GLY A 59 6.41 8.73 2.07
N CYS A 60 6.55 7.86 3.06
CA CYS A 60 5.50 7.56 4.02
C CYS A 60 5.98 7.73 5.47
N SER A 61 5.07 8.16 6.36
CA SER A 61 5.31 8.15 7.80
C SER A 61 4.05 7.86 8.59
N ASN A 62 4.21 7.45 9.85
CA ASN A 62 3.11 7.55 10.80
C ASN A 62 2.67 9.03 10.98
N PRO A 63 1.36 9.31 11.08
CA PRO A 63 0.87 10.59 11.53
C PRO A 63 1.24 10.79 13.01
N GLY A 64 1.86 11.92 13.32
CA GLY A 64 2.19 12.30 14.70
C GLY A 64 3.41 11.58 15.27
N ARG A 65 3.38 11.36 16.59
CA ARG A 65 4.54 10.90 17.39
C ARG A 65 4.40 9.46 17.91
N ASP A 66 3.24 8.85 17.70
CA ASP A 66 2.88 7.58 18.29
C ASP A 66 2.62 6.51 17.23
N LYS A 67 2.58 5.26 17.68
CA LYS A 67 2.16 4.13 16.86
C LYS A 67 0.70 4.27 16.42
N VAL A 68 0.41 3.79 15.22
CA VAL A 68 -0.94 3.87 14.64
C VAL A 68 -1.60 2.52 14.78
N VAL A 69 -2.80 2.50 15.36
CA VAL A 69 -3.59 1.27 15.50
C VAL A 69 -4.92 1.45 14.79
N ALA A 70 -5.24 0.56 13.86
CA ALA A 70 -6.47 0.64 13.11
C ALA A 70 -7.02 -0.73 12.67
N PRO A 71 -8.35 -0.90 12.59
CA PRO A 71 -8.98 -2.13 12.13
C PRO A 71 -8.58 -2.45 10.68
N ILE A 72 -8.24 -3.72 10.43
CA ILE A 72 -7.87 -4.20 9.10
C ILE A 72 -9.14 -4.38 8.27
N ILE A 73 -9.20 -3.70 7.13
CA ILE A 73 -10.28 -3.82 6.15
C ILE A 73 -9.70 -4.17 4.79
N LYS A 74 -10.38 -5.06 4.07
CA LYS A 74 -10.05 -5.30 2.67
C LYS A 74 -10.46 -4.08 1.85
N TYR A 75 -9.59 -3.63 0.96
CA TYR A 75 -9.94 -2.58 0.02
C TYR A 75 -11.13 -3.02 -0.82
N LYS A 76 -12.20 -2.24 -0.71
CA LYS A 76 -13.40 -2.37 -1.50
C LYS A 76 -13.68 -1.03 -2.12
N ASN A 77 -14.36 -1.07 -3.26
CA ASN A 77 -14.88 0.11 -3.92
C ASN A 77 -16.08 0.76 -3.16
N LYS A 78 -16.06 0.75 -1.82
CA LYS A 78 -17.04 1.43 -0.95
C LYS A 78 -16.75 2.92 -0.97
N LYS A 79 -17.74 3.81 -1.10
CA LYS A 79 -17.54 5.26 -1.26
C LYS A 79 -16.87 5.93 -0.07
N GLU A 80 -17.13 5.49 1.15
CA GLU A 80 -16.64 6.15 2.37
C GLU A 80 -16.08 5.15 3.39
N LEU A 81 -15.18 5.65 4.23
CA LEU A 81 -14.68 4.98 5.44
C LEU A 81 -15.29 5.69 6.64
N GLY A 82 -16.09 4.97 7.44
CA GLY A 82 -16.74 5.56 8.62
C GLY A 82 -15.80 5.82 9.80
N GLN A 83 -14.59 5.26 9.78
CA GLN A 83 -13.58 5.39 10.83
C GLN A 83 -12.16 5.17 10.28
N PRO A 84 -11.12 5.64 10.98
CA PRO A 84 -9.73 5.37 10.64
C PRO A 84 -9.49 3.85 10.49
N SER A 85 -8.97 3.42 9.34
CA SER A 85 -8.85 1.99 9.00
C SER A 85 -7.52 1.66 8.33
N ALA A 86 -7.01 0.45 8.57
CA ALA A 86 -5.85 -0.12 7.89
C ALA A 86 -6.31 -0.86 6.63
N ILE A 87 -5.92 -0.38 5.46
CA ILE A 87 -6.44 -0.85 4.17
C ILE A 87 -5.53 -1.92 3.59
N LEU A 88 -6.06 -3.13 3.40
CA LEU A 88 -5.40 -4.21 2.67
C LEU A 88 -5.69 -4.09 1.16
N LEU A 89 -4.65 -3.79 0.37
CA LEU A 89 -4.68 -3.57 -1.08
C LEU A 89 -4.02 -4.72 -1.83
N SER A 90 -4.64 -5.13 -2.93
CA SER A 90 -3.96 -5.97 -3.93
C SER A 90 -3.00 -5.14 -4.77
N MET A 91 -1.90 -5.74 -5.26
CA MET A 91 -0.95 -5.10 -6.18
C MET A 91 -1.62 -4.46 -7.40
N GLY A 92 -2.71 -5.06 -7.91
CA GLY A 92 -3.42 -4.54 -9.08
C GLY A 92 -4.14 -3.21 -8.83
N ASP A 93 -4.45 -2.91 -7.57
CA ASP A 93 -5.24 -1.73 -7.20
C ASP A 93 -4.36 -0.56 -6.71
N VAL A 94 -3.06 -0.80 -6.47
CA VAL A 94 -2.10 0.19 -5.95
C VAL A 94 -2.08 1.45 -6.82
N GLN A 95 -1.97 1.28 -8.14
CA GLN A 95 -1.91 2.43 -9.05
C GLN A 95 -3.19 3.27 -8.97
N GLY A 96 -4.37 2.65 -9.00
CA GLY A 96 -5.64 3.38 -8.89
C GLY A 96 -5.76 4.10 -7.55
N PHE A 97 -5.47 3.39 -6.47
CA PHE A 97 -5.59 3.90 -5.10
C PHE A 97 -4.76 5.18 -4.87
N PHE A 98 -3.50 5.21 -5.34
CA PHE A 98 -2.55 6.31 -5.11
C PHE A 98 -2.45 7.34 -6.25
N SER A 99 -2.71 6.96 -7.50
CA SER A 99 -2.43 7.83 -8.65
C SER A 99 -3.51 8.89 -8.85
N ARG A 100 -3.04 10.04 -9.33
CA ARG A 100 -3.85 11.04 -10.04
C ARG A 100 -3.67 10.74 -11.52
N TYR A 101 -4.65 10.15 -12.18
CA TYR A 101 -4.58 9.99 -13.63
C TYR A 101 -4.81 11.37 -14.25
N VAL A 102 -3.73 12.03 -14.67
CA VAL A 102 -3.84 13.12 -15.64
C VAL A 102 -4.08 12.42 -16.97
N LEU A 103 -5.35 12.41 -17.43
CA LEU A 103 -5.62 12.06 -18.82
C LEU A 103 -4.78 13.01 -19.68
N PRO A 104 -3.88 12.52 -20.54
CA PRO A 104 -3.22 13.39 -21.48
C PRO A 104 -4.31 13.99 -22.39
N ILE A 105 -4.53 15.30 -22.25
CA ILE A 105 -5.48 16.07 -23.08
C ILE A 105 -5.12 15.95 -24.58
N SER A 106 -3.90 15.52 -24.92
CA SER A 106 -3.45 15.27 -26.29
C SER A 106 -4.22 14.16 -27.02
N MET A 107 -5.04 13.34 -26.35
CA MET A 107 -5.96 12.41 -27.03
C MET A 107 -7.30 13.04 -27.46
N PHE A 108 -7.59 14.29 -27.05
CA PHE A 108 -8.83 15.01 -27.37
C PHE A 108 -8.67 16.13 -28.40
N LEU A 109 -7.46 16.40 -28.87
CA LEU A 109 -7.20 17.43 -29.89
C LEU A 109 -6.75 16.80 -31.21
N ARG A 110 -7.67 16.10 -31.88
CA ARG A 110 -7.69 16.11 -33.34
C ARG A 110 -8.93 16.89 -33.80
N SER A 111 -8.66 18.18 -34.05
CA SER A 111 -9.40 19.16 -34.86
C SER A 111 -10.89 19.43 -34.58
N PRO A 112 -11.21 20.58 -33.98
CA PRO A 112 -12.51 21.23 -34.04
C PRO A 112 -12.69 22.04 -35.34
N TRP A 113 -13.80 21.83 -36.07
CA TRP A 113 -14.42 22.72 -37.08
C TRP A 113 -13.68 22.99 -38.41
N GLU A 114 -14.07 22.25 -39.46
CA GLU A 114 -14.25 22.83 -40.80
C GLU A 114 -15.65 22.44 -41.29
N CYS A 115 -16.64 23.27 -40.99
CA CYS A 115 -17.87 23.31 -41.80
C CYS A 115 -17.57 24.23 -42.99
N LEU A 116 -17.22 23.64 -44.14
CA LEU A 116 -17.08 24.36 -45.40
C LEU A 116 -18.43 25.00 -45.80
N PRO A 117 -18.48 26.31 -46.09
CA PRO A 117 -19.74 27.02 -46.30
C PRO A 117 -20.05 27.16 -47.79
N GLU A 118 -20.19 26.07 -48.55
CA GLU A 118 -20.86 26.13 -49.85
C GLU A 118 -21.68 24.87 -50.10
N LEU A 119 -22.96 25.07 -50.43
CA LEU A 119 -24.05 24.10 -50.62
C LEU A 119 -24.72 23.63 -49.31
N GLY A 120 -25.88 24.23 -49.06
CA GLY A 120 -26.64 24.06 -47.83
C GLY A 120 -27.30 22.69 -47.63
N LYS A 121 -27.82 22.56 -46.40
CA LYS A 121 -28.71 21.51 -45.89
C LYS A 121 -28.06 20.12 -45.82
N PHE A 122 -27.55 19.75 -44.64
CA PHE A 122 -27.87 18.51 -43.91
C PHE A 122 -27.01 18.43 -42.64
N CYS A 123 -27.55 18.85 -41.50
CA CYS A 123 -27.10 18.37 -40.19
C CYS A 123 -28.27 17.59 -39.60
N SER A 124 -28.35 16.30 -39.94
CA SER A 124 -29.30 15.37 -39.37
C SER A 124 -28.81 14.92 -37.99
N ASN A 125 -29.65 15.09 -36.98
CA ASN A 125 -29.52 14.40 -35.70
C ASN A 125 -29.67 12.88 -35.92
N THR A 126 -28.57 12.15 -35.98
CA THR A 126 -28.60 10.68 -35.91
C THR A 126 -27.30 10.12 -35.29
N GLN A 127 -27.37 9.91 -33.98
CA GLN A 127 -27.09 8.63 -33.32
C GLN A 127 -25.64 8.13 -33.17
N LEU A 128 -25.12 8.31 -31.95
CA LEU A 128 -24.80 7.22 -31.02
C LEU A 128 -24.21 5.94 -31.64
N VAL A 129 -22.90 5.94 -31.89
CA VAL A 129 -22.06 4.72 -31.94
C VAL A 129 -20.75 4.97 -31.20
N LEU A 130 -20.83 5.10 -29.88
CA LEU A 130 -19.72 4.76 -28.98
C LEU A 130 -20.29 4.01 -27.77
N ARG A 131 -20.93 2.86 -28.05
CA ARG A 131 -21.19 1.85 -27.03
C ARG A 131 -20.42 0.59 -27.40
N LYS A 132 -19.66 0.11 -26.42
CA LYS A 132 -19.00 -1.20 -26.32
C LYS A 132 -17.65 -1.33 -27.03
N HIS A 133 -16.59 -0.76 -26.44
CA HIS A 133 -15.29 -1.43 -26.34
C HIS A 133 -14.33 -0.79 -25.33
N LEU A 134 -14.69 0.34 -24.72
CA LEU A 134 -14.06 0.79 -23.48
C LEU A 134 -14.62 -0.05 -22.33
N ASN A 135 -13.94 -1.15 -22.05
CA ASN A 135 -14.06 -1.90 -20.80
C ASN A 135 -13.48 -1.02 -19.67
N VAL A 136 -14.18 0.08 -19.34
CA VAL A 136 -13.83 0.98 -18.23
C VAL A 136 -14.22 0.27 -16.95
N LYS A 137 -13.37 -0.63 -16.48
CA LYS A 137 -13.31 -0.94 -15.06
C LYS A 137 -12.77 0.32 -14.37
N ASP A 138 -13.67 1.10 -13.78
CA ASP A 138 -13.46 1.94 -12.60
C ASP A 138 -11.98 2.28 -12.31
N HIS A 139 -11.44 3.31 -12.98
CA HIS A 139 -10.13 3.86 -12.68
C HIS A 139 -10.25 4.88 -11.54
N ILE A 140 -10.28 4.38 -10.31
CA ILE A 140 -10.64 5.19 -9.14
C ILE A 140 -9.39 5.73 -8.47
N GLN A 141 -9.19 7.02 -8.66
CA GLN A 141 -8.21 7.88 -8.00
C GLN A 141 -8.73 8.29 -6.62
N ARG A 142 -8.40 7.56 -5.54
CA ARG A 142 -9.11 7.75 -4.26
C ARG A 142 -8.44 8.75 -3.33
N ILE A 143 -7.20 8.49 -2.93
CA ILE A 143 -6.53 9.35 -1.94
C ILE A 143 -6.36 10.78 -2.46
N SER A 144 -6.04 10.92 -3.76
CA SER A 144 -5.73 12.24 -4.32
C SER A 144 -6.96 13.14 -4.54
N ASN A 145 -8.17 12.58 -4.58
CA ASN A 145 -9.39 13.30 -4.98
C ASN A 145 -10.42 13.39 -3.86
N ASP A 146 -10.41 12.46 -2.90
CA ASP A 146 -11.37 12.42 -1.80
C ASP A 146 -10.66 12.62 -0.47
N SER A 147 -10.73 13.87 0.03
CA SER A 147 -10.11 14.24 1.31
C SER A 147 -10.74 13.54 2.50
N SER A 148 -12.05 13.25 2.44
CA SER A 148 -12.79 12.57 3.52
C SER A 148 -12.42 11.09 3.63
N PHE A 149 -12.14 10.46 2.48
CA PHE A 149 -11.59 9.11 2.45
C PHE A 149 -10.14 9.12 2.92
N ALA A 150 -9.30 10.02 2.40
CA ALA A 150 -7.88 10.11 2.71
C ALA A 150 -7.61 10.35 4.21
N SER A 151 -8.42 11.17 4.89
CA SER A 151 -8.29 11.43 6.33
C SER A 151 -8.60 10.21 7.20
N ASN A 152 -9.35 9.24 6.67
CA ASN A 152 -9.70 8.00 7.36
C ASN A 152 -8.78 6.82 6.98
N VAL A 153 -7.76 7.04 6.15
CA VAL A 153 -6.72 6.05 5.89
C VAL A 153 -5.69 6.14 7.02
N ALA A 154 -5.73 5.18 7.94
CA ALA A 154 -4.75 5.12 9.03
C ALA A 154 -3.46 4.41 8.62
N GLY A 155 -3.52 3.53 7.63
CA GLY A 155 -2.36 2.80 7.12
C GLY A 155 -2.74 1.91 5.95
N VAL A 156 -1.73 1.48 5.19
CA VAL A 156 -1.91 0.70 3.96
C VAL A 156 -1.02 -0.53 3.99
N LEU A 157 -1.62 -1.68 3.71
CA LEU A 157 -0.96 -2.98 3.62
C LEU A 157 -1.11 -3.47 2.18
N VAL A 158 -0.02 -3.59 1.45
CA VAL A 158 0.00 -4.02 0.05
C VAL A 158 0.37 -5.50 -0.01
N GLU A 159 -0.50 -6.31 -0.58
CA GLU A 159 -0.30 -7.75 -0.75
C GLU A 159 0.88 -8.02 -1.69
N SER A 160 1.76 -8.97 -1.36
CA SER A 160 2.74 -9.49 -2.33
C SER A 160 2.13 -10.73 -2.99
N ARG A 161 1.72 -10.60 -4.26
CA ARG A 161 1.26 -11.73 -5.07
C ARG A 161 1.99 -11.77 -6.40
N VAL A 162 2.86 -12.77 -6.55
CA VAL A 162 3.63 -13.06 -7.76
C VAL A 162 2.72 -13.39 -8.96
N GLU A 163 1.61 -14.09 -8.73
CA GLU A 163 0.68 -14.53 -9.78
C GLU A 163 -0.04 -13.36 -10.50
N ILE A 164 -0.12 -12.19 -9.87
CA ILE A 164 -0.80 -11.01 -10.42
C ILE A 164 0.17 -10.17 -11.28
N GLN A 165 1.49 -10.29 -11.07
CA GLN A 165 2.49 -9.53 -11.84
C GLN A 165 2.42 -9.84 -13.34
N HIS A 166 2.05 -11.07 -13.73
CA HIS A 166 1.94 -11.48 -15.13
C HIS A 166 0.65 -11.01 -15.84
N LYS A 167 -0.36 -10.53 -15.10
CA LYS A 167 -1.65 -10.07 -15.65
C LYS A 167 -1.82 -8.56 -15.68
N LEU A 168 -0.96 -7.81 -14.99
CA LEU A 168 -1.06 -6.36 -14.94
C LEU A 168 -0.33 -5.72 -16.12
N LYS A 169 -0.92 -4.65 -16.66
CA LYS A 169 -0.17 -3.68 -17.47
C LYS A 169 0.94 -3.15 -16.57
N GLY A 170 2.19 -3.22 -17.00
CA GLY A 170 3.36 -2.92 -16.17
C GLY A 170 3.19 -1.66 -15.32
N PHE A 171 3.60 -1.74 -14.06
CA PHE A 171 3.50 -0.65 -13.08
C PHE A 171 4.87 -0.04 -12.83
N SER A 172 4.97 1.30 -12.93
CA SER A 172 6.18 2.04 -12.55
C SER A 172 5.83 3.13 -11.53
N PRO A 173 6.33 3.04 -10.28
CA PRO A 173 6.09 4.05 -9.26
C PRO A 173 6.93 5.33 -9.47
N ALA A 174 7.95 5.28 -10.34
CA ALA A 174 8.82 6.40 -10.66
C ALA A 174 8.09 7.49 -11.48
N ARG A 175 8.66 8.69 -11.54
CA ARG A 175 8.19 9.77 -12.42
C ARG A 175 8.35 9.38 -13.91
N LYS A 176 7.63 10.09 -14.77
CA LYS A 176 7.75 9.93 -16.23
C LYS A 176 9.10 10.37 -16.77
N PHE A 177 9.68 11.40 -16.17
CA PHE A 177 11.07 11.79 -16.38
C PHE A 177 11.78 11.74 -15.00
N PRO A 178 12.44 10.62 -14.67
CA PRO A 178 13.26 10.52 -13.47
C PRO A 178 14.39 11.54 -13.49
N GLN A 179 14.64 12.22 -12.35
CA GLN A 179 15.74 13.18 -12.19
C GLN A 179 15.76 14.34 -13.21
N ALA A 180 14.59 14.71 -13.75
CA ALA A 180 14.48 15.81 -14.72
C ALA A 180 15.08 17.15 -14.22
N GLU A 181 15.06 17.38 -12.91
CA GLU A 181 15.62 18.58 -12.26
C GLU A 181 17.16 18.64 -12.33
N PHE A 182 17.82 17.50 -12.56
CA PHE A 182 19.28 17.37 -12.66
C PHE A 182 19.75 17.16 -14.11
N ALA A 183 18.84 17.23 -15.07
CA ALA A 183 19.19 17.06 -16.48
C ALA A 183 20.05 18.25 -16.96
N PRO A 184 21.03 18.01 -17.86
CA PRO A 184 21.87 19.08 -18.41
C PRO A 184 21.13 20.00 -19.40
N TYR A 185 19.83 19.77 -19.62
CA TYR A 185 18.98 20.53 -20.53
C TYR A 185 17.70 20.98 -19.80
N HIS A 186 17.15 22.13 -20.22
CA HIS A 186 15.95 22.70 -19.60
C HIS A 186 14.64 22.09 -20.12
N ASP A 187 14.67 21.45 -21.29
CA ASP A 187 13.46 20.85 -21.86
C ASP A 187 13.16 19.50 -21.22
N ASN A 188 12.19 19.51 -20.31
CA ASN A 188 11.75 18.34 -19.55
C ASN A 188 10.50 17.67 -20.14
N THR A 189 10.18 17.91 -21.41
CA THR A 189 8.97 17.39 -22.04
C THR A 189 9.07 15.93 -22.47
N TYR A 190 10.28 15.39 -22.64
CA TYR A 190 10.47 14.00 -23.06
C TYR A 190 10.13 13.00 -21.93
N GLU A 191 9.21 12.08 -22.21
CA GLU A 191 8.78 11.05 -21.26
C GLU A 191 9.63 9.77 -21.42
N TRP A 192 10.75 9.68 -20.70
CA TRP A 192 11.60 8.46 -20.66
C TRP A 192 10.85 7.22 -20.14
N ASN A 193 9.90 7.43 -19.23
CA ASN A 193 9.10 6.39 -18.60
C ASN A 193 7.60 6.72 -18.74
N PRO A 194 6.96 6.47 -19.91
CA PRO A 194 5.57 6.87 -20.15
C PRO A 194 4.56 6.26 -19.16
N ILE A 195 4.87 5.09 -18.61
CA ILE A 195 4.05 4.39 -17.60
C ILE A 195 4.33 4.86 -16.15
N GLY A 196 5.23 5.82 -15.97
CA GLY A 196 5.60 6.38 -14.68
C GLY A 196 4.43 7.09 -14.01
N SER A 197 4.04 6.60 -12.83
CA SER A 197 2.96 7.19 -12.03
C SER A 197 3.41 8.32 -11.10
N GLY A 198 4.70 8.37 -10.77
CA GLY A 198 5.25 9.35 -9.83
C GLY A 198 4.79 9.17 -8.38
N ILE A 199 4.14 8.05 -8.03
CA ILE A 199 3.62 7.76 -6.69
C ILE A 199 4.72 7.85 -5.63
N MET A 200 5.94 7.36 -5.92
CA MET A 200 7.06 7.38 -4.98
C MET A 200 7.53 8.79 -4.58
N TRP A 201 7.19 9.82 -5.36
CA TRP A 201 7.67 11.19 -5.16
C TRP A 201 6.66 12.08 -4.42
N LYS A 202 5.63 11.48 -3.83
CA LYS A 202 4.63 12.19 -3.02
C LYS A 202 4.87 11.91 -1.55
N SER A 203 4.49 12.85 -0.68
CA SER A 203 4.42 12.62 0.75
C SER A 203 3.07 12.02 1.14
N TYR A 204 3.11 11.02 2.01
CA TYR A 204 1.96 10.33 2.59
C TYR A 204 2.07 10.33 4.13
N ASN A 205 1.04 10.86 4.78
CA ASN A 205 0.96 10.95 6.25
C ASN A 205 0.36 9.68 6.89
N PHE A 206 0.58 8.53 6.28
CA PHE A 206 0.20 7.23 6.81
C PHE A 206 1.24 6.18 6.39
N PRO A 207 1.47 5.14 7.21
CA PRO A 207 2.40 4.07 6.90
C PRO A 207 1.89 3.21 5.74
N VAL A 208 2.81 2.77 4.90
CA VAL A 208 2.55 1.82 3.81
C VAL A 208 3.54 0.67 3.93
N PHE A 209 3.06 -0.56 3.88
CA PHE A 209 3.91 -1.76 3.93
C PHE A 209 3.63 -2.67 2.74
N LEU A 210 4.68 -3.17 2.10
CA LEU A 210 4.60 -4.29 1.18
C LEU A 210 4.76 -5.60 1.98
N LEU A 211 3.73 -6.41 2.04
CA LEU A 211 3.70 -7.64 2.83
C LEU A 211 4.56 -8.74 2.21
N SER A 212 5.06 -9.67 3.03
CA SER A 212 5.57 -10.95 2.53
C SER A 212 4.42 -11.85 2.04
N GLU A 213 4.73 -12.93 1.32
CA GLU A 213 3.71 -13.88 0.85
C GLU A 213 2.98 -14.58 2.01
N SER A 214 3.71 -14.97 3.06
CA SER A 214 3.12 -15.59 4.26
C SER A 214 2.17 -14.64 4.98
N SER A 215 2.65 -13.42 5.26
CA SER A 215 1.88 -12.34 5.88
C SER A 215 0.64 -11.97 5.08
N THR A 216 0.73 -11.98 3.75
CA THR A 216 -0.38 -11.68 2.84
C THR A 216 -1.53 -12.65 3.05
N SER A 217 -1.26 -13.95 3.05
CA SER A 217 -2.30 -14.98 3.25
C SER A 217 -2.98 -14.83 4.62
N THR A 218 -2.20 -14.61 5.69
CA THR A 218 -2.74 -14.43 7.04
C THR A 218 -3.59 -13.17 7.16
N LEU A 219 -3.13 -12.03 6.64
CA LEU A 219 -3.89 -10.79 6.69
C LEU A 219 -5.14 -10.81 5.82
N GLN A 220 -5.15 -11.58 4.73
CA GLN A 220 -6.37 -11.81 3.96
C GLN A 220 -7.43 -12.56 4.78
N GLU A 221 -7.04 -13.60 5.51
CA GLU A 221 -7.95 -14.33 6.40
C GLU A 221 -8.51 -13.43 7.51
N ILE A 222 -7.64 -12.62 8.12
CA ILE A 222 -8.01 -11.65 9.16
C ILE A 222 -8.98 -10.60 8.60
N ALA A 223 -8.70 -10.03 7.43
CA ALA A 223 -9.57 -9.06 6.79
C ALA A 223 -10.95 -9.66 6.47
N MET A 224 -11.00 -10.90 5.97
CA MET A 224 -12.25 -11.62 5.74
C MET A 224 -13.02 -11.91 7.03
N LYS A 225 -12.31 -12.23 8.12
CA LYS A 225 -12.92 -12.43 9.44
C LYS A 225 -13.56 -11.14 9.95
N ASN A 226 -12.82 -10.03 9.90
CA ASN A 226 -13.31 -8.71 10.32
C ASN A 226 -14.55 -8.27 9.53
N GLU A 227 -14.60 -8.57 8.24
CA GLU A 227 -15.76 -8.25 7.40
C GLU A 227 -17.02 -9.03 7.80
N LYS A 228 -16.88 -10.33 8.08
CA LYS A 228 -18.02 -11.17 8.52
C LYS A 228 -18.55 -10.74 9.89
N THR A 229 -17.70 -10.12 10.70
CA THR A 229 -18.04 -9.63 12.03
C THR A 229 -18.34 -8.14 12.04
N GLU A 230 -18.91 -7.56 10.96
CA GLU A 230 -19.19 -6.12 10.73
C GLU A 230 -19.89 -5.38 11.90
N LYS A 231 -20.29 -6.06 12.99
CA LYS A 231 -20.90 -5.53 14.22
C LYS A 231 -20.40 -6.14 15.55
N ALA A 232 -19.30 -6.90 15.56
CA ALA A 232 -18.77 -7.52 16.78
C ALA A 232 -17.78 -6.60 17.51
N TYR A 233 -17.78 -6.67 18.84
CA TYR A 233 -16.88 -5.88 19.71
C TYR A 233 -15.39 -6.26 19.60
N THR A 234 -15.08 -7.40 18.97
CA THR A 234 -13.71 -7.89 18.82
C THR A 234 -13.29 -7.82 17.34
N THR A 235 -12.61 -6.76 16.96
CA THR A 235 -12.01 -6.60 15.63
C THR A 235 -10.50 -6.82 15.71
N ASN A 236 -9.93 -7.48 14.71
CA ASN A 236 -8.47 -7.58 14.62
C ASN A 236 -7.94 -6.27 14.04
N VAL A 237 -6.93 -5.71 14.69
CA VAL A 237 -6.32 -4.43 14.33
C VAL A 237 -4.89 -4.64 13.87
N ALA A 238 -4.41 -3.76 13.01
CA ALA A 238 -3.00 -3.63 12.69
C ALA A 238 -2.41 -2.49 13.52
N GLU A 239 -1.24 -2.75 14.10
CA GLU A 239 -0.41 -1.75 14.77
C GLU A 239 0.79 -1.46 13.88
N PHE A 240 1.00 -0.19 13.55
CA PHE A 240 2.14 0.29 12.75
C PHE A 240 3.08 1.08 13.64
N ASP A 241 4.31 0.58 13.80
CA ASP A 241 5.37 1.20 14.57
C ASP A 241 6.52 1.63 13.66
N VAL A 242 6.27 2.67 12.85
CA VAL A 242 7.26 3.28 11.94
C VAL A 242 7.28 4.80 12.13
N VAL A 243 7.44 5.20 13.40
CA VAL A 243 7.57 6.61 13.76
C VAL A 243 8.96 7.11 13.35
N MET A 244 8.98 7.96 12.32
CA MET A 244 10.21 8.58 11.80
C MET A 244 10.64 9.74 12.73
N GLN A 245 11.95 9.88 13.01
CA GLN A 245 12.43 10.97 13.88
C GLN A 245 12.13 12.36 13.33
N THR A 246 12.19 12.51 12.00
CA THR A 246 11.82 13.75 11.32
C THR A 246 10.39 14.19 11.62
N THR A 247 9.43 13.26 11.68
CA THR A 247 8.04 13.56 12.08
C THR A 247 7.95 13.95 13.56
N LYS A 248 8.72 13.26 14.41
CA LYS A 248 8.68 13.45 15.86
C LYS A 248 9.14 14.85 16.25
N VAL A 249 10.24 15.29 15.66
CA VAL A 249 10.81 16.63 15.90
C VAL A 249 10.10 17.70 15.07
N GLY A 250 9.52 17.34 13.91
CA GLY A 250 8.82 18.27 13.02
C GLY A 250 9.75 18.93 12.00
N THR A 251 10.80 18.22 11.58
CA THR A 251 11.74 18.67 10.54
C THR A 251 11.27 18.15 9.19
N HIS A 252 10.98 19.05 8.24
CA HIS A 252 10.35 18.70 6.97
C HIS A 252 11.27 18.84 5.75
N ASP A 253 12.44 19.45 5.92
CA ASP A 253 13.43 19.65 4.87
C ASP A 253 14.80 19.10 5.30
N SER A 254 15.70 18.96 4.34
CA SER A 254 17.04 18.42 4.60
C SER A 254 17.89 19.35 5.48
N GLU A 255 17.68 20.67 5.43
CA GLU A 255 18.45 21.64 6.22
C GLU A 255 18.12 21.51 7.71
N SER A 256 16.83 21.55 8.06
CA SER A 256 16.33 21.39 9.42
C SER A 256 16.62 20.00 9.97
N CYS A 257 16.46 18.93 9.16
CA CYS A 257 16.70 17.58 9.66
C CYS A 257 18.18 17.31 9.98
N LEU A 258 19.11 17.85 9.17
CA LEU A 258 20.53 17.71 9.43
C LEU A 258 20.97 18.56 10.63
N LYS A 259 20.40 19.76 10.78
CA LYS A 259 20.68 20.64 11.90
C LYS A 259 20.24 20.06 13.25
N GLU A 260 19.08 19.41 13.26
CA GLU A 260 18.51 18.77 14.47
C GLU A 260 18.96 17.29 14.61
N GLU A 261 19.86 16.82 13.74
CA GLU A 261 20.39 15.44 13.75
C GLU A 261 19.31 14.34 13.66
N THR A 262 18.21 14.60 12.95
CA THR A 262 17.06 13.68 12.82
C THR A 262 17.07 12.84 11.55
N CYS A 263 18.08 13.02 10.68
CA CYS A 263 18.21 12.32 9.40
C CYS A 263 19.69 12.10 9.05
N LEU A 264 19.97 11.19 8.10
CA LEU A 264 21.31 10.97 7.56
C LEU A 264 21.36 11.22 6.04
N PRO A 265 22.53 11.59 5.50
CA PRO A 265 22.76 11.58 4.04
C PRO A 265 22.58 10.20 3.44
N LEU A 266 21.86 10.13 2.30
CA LEU A 266 21.90 8.96 1.44
C LEU A 266 23.15 9.07 0.60
N GLY A 267 23.99 8.08 0.79
CA GLY A 267 25.18 7.90 0.02
C GLY A 267 25.60 6.45 0.10
N GLY A 268 26.53 6.10 -0.75
CA GLY A 268 27.15 4.79 -0.73
C GLY A 268 28.55 4.88 -1.28
N TYR A 269 29.30 3.81 -1.08
CA TYR A 269 30.59 3.65 -1.72
C TYR A 269 30.37 3.22 -3.15
N ARG A 270 31.15 3.80 -4.06
CA ARG A 270 31.26 3.27 -5.42
C ARG A 270 32.50 2.41 -5.49
N TRP A 271 32.34 1.25 -6.09
CA TRP A 271 33.48 0.42 -6.43
C TRP A 271 34.10 0.95 -7.72
N LEU A 272 35.40 1.23 -7.66
CA LEU A 272 36.17 1.74 -8.78
C LEU A 272 37.31 0.77 -9.04
N ASP A 273 37.33 0.24 -10.26
CA ASP A 273 38.42 -0.58 -10.77
C ASP A 273 39.42 0.32 -11.53
N GLN A 274 40.71 0.21 -11.19
CA GLN A 274 41.77 1.11 -11.62
C GLN A 274 42.32 0.76 -13.02
N ARG A 275 41.46 0.94 -14.02
CA ARG A 275 41.88 1.78 -15.16
C ARG A 275 41.58 3.28 -14.94
N GLY A 276 41.01 3.65 -13.78
CA GLY A 276 41.44 4.78 -12.94
C GLY A 276 40.93 6.19 -13.29
N GLU A 277 39.83 6.62 -12.66
CA GLU A 277 39.64 7.93 -11.97
C GLU A 277 38.19 8.08 -11.47
N SER A 278 38.00 8.78 -10.34
CA SER A 278 36.81 8.66 -9.48
C SER A 278 36.31 10.04 -8.99
N TYR A 279 35.03 10.41 -9.21
CA TYR A 279 34.43 11.66 -8.68
C TYR A 279 33.03 11.45 -8.10
N ALA A 280 32.82 11.71 -6.81
CA ALA A 280 31.58 11.47 -6.04
C ALA A 280 30.35 12.18 -6.63
N ALA A 281 29.16 11.56 -6.55
CA ALA A 281 27.87 12.19 -6.81
C ALA A 281 26.99 11.97 -5.57
N LEU A 282 26.60 13.07 -4.93
CA LEU A 282 25.65 13.14 -3.81
C LEU A 282 24.33 13.63 -4.38
N ASP A 283 23.24 12.90 -4.15
CA ASP A 283 21.88 13.45 -4.09
C ASP A 283 20.98 12.41 -3.41
N PHE A 284 20.16 12.87 -2.46
CA PHE A 284 19.22 12.16 -1.55
C PHE A 284 19.70 11.95 -0.09
N TYR A 285 18.75 12.00 0.87
CA TYR A 285 18.92 11.85 2.33
C TYR A 285 17.80 10.95 2.89
N ALA A 286 18.11 10.10 3.87
CA ALA A 286 17.18 9.13 4.47
C ALA A 286 17.01 9.39 5.95
N SER A 287 15.77 9.27 6.41
CA SER A 287 15.42 9.34 7.82
C SER A 287 15.65 7.98 8.49
N ILE A 288 16.24 8.00 9.69
CA ILE A 288 16.33 6.82 10.59
C ILE A 288 15.20 6.91 11.62
#